data_AF-A0A965T9L6-F1
#
_entry.id   AF-A0A965T9L6-F1
#
_cell.length_a   1.000
_cell.length_b   1.000
_cell.length_c   1.000
_cell.angle_alpha   90.00
_cell.angle_beta   90.00
_cell.angle_gamma   90.00
#
_symmetry.space_group_name_H-M   'P 1'
#
loop_
_entity.id
_entity.type
_entity.pdbx_description
1 polymer ?
#
loop_
_entity_poly.entity_id
_entity_poly.type
_entity_poly.pdbx_seq_one_letter_code
_entity_poly.pdbx_strand_id
1 'polypeptide(L)'
;MEDQTNMQLNQIKEQIELLARQAQEIKKRKELSLMIYEAKITFKPQIGQIYHVYEKTDATHVLSLVAPSEWGGGSGPFAGFVATVKLLADHTWVEV
;
A
#
# COMPACT_ATOMS: atom_id res chain seq x y z
N MET A 1 10.08 -25.77 -36.91
CA MET A 1 10.15 -24.30 -37.02
C MET A 1 8.95 -23.64 -36.36
N GLU A 2 7.71 -24.04 -36.68
CA GLU A 2 6.49 -23.51 -36.02
C GLU A 2 6.48 -23.71 -34.48
N ASP A 3 6.95 -24.86 -33.99
CA ASP A 3 7.06 -25.13 -32.55
C ASP A 3 7.99 -24.15 -31.82
N GLN A 4 9.15 -23.83 -32.41
CA GLN A 4 10.09 -22.86 -31.83
C GLN A 4 9.52 -21.44 -31.81
N THR A 5 8.80 -21.04 -32.87
CA THR A 5 8.15 -19.73 -32.94
C THR A 5 7.05 -19.61 -31.89
N ASN A 6 6.24 -20.67 -31.69
CA ASN A 6 5.19 -20.69 -30.65
C ASN A 6 5.79 -20.62 -29.24
N MET A 7 6.90 -21.31 -28.98
CA MET A 7 7.61 -21.21 -27.70
C MET A 7 8.11 -19.78 -27.42
N GLN A 8 8.70 -19.12 -28.41
CA GLN A 8 9.17 -17.73 -28.25
C GLN A 8 8.00 -16.74 -28.06
N LEU A 9 6.89 -16.93 -28.77
CA LEU A 9 5.69 -16.10 -28.59
C LEU A 9 5.08 -16.27 -27.19
N ASN A 10 5.06 -17.49 -26.65
CA ASN A 10 4.62 -17.74 -25.28
C ASN A 10 5.53 -17.05 -24.26
N GLN A 11 6.85 -17.13 -24.42
CA GLN A 11 7.79 -16.44 -23.53
C GLN A 11 7.60 -14.92 -23.53
N ILE A 12 7.40 -14.32 -24.71
CA ILE A 12 7.13 -12.87 -24.83
C ILE A 12 5.82 -12.53 -24.11
N LYS A 13 4.79 -13.35 -24.27
CA LYS A 13 3.50 -13.17 -23.58
C LYS A 13 3.68 -13.20 -22.05
N GLU A 14 4.40 -14.18 -21.52
CA GLU A 14 4.68 -14.29 -20.08
C GLU A 14 5.44 -13.06 -19.56
N GLN A 15 6.40 -12.54 -20.33
CA GLN A 15 7.12 -11.31 -19.97
C GLN A 15 6.21 -10.09 -19.96
N ILE A 16 5.30 -9.95 -20.93
CA ILE A 16 4.31 -8.86 -20.96
C ILE A 16 3.38 -8.96 -19.75
N GLU A 17 2.91 -10.16 -19.43
CA GLU A 17 2.06 -10.37 -18.25
C GLU A 17 2.79 -10.02 -16.96
N LEU A 18 4.09 -10.36 -16.85
CA LEU A 18 4.92 -9.97 -15.71
C LEU A 18 5.05 -8.45 -15.59
N LEU A 19 5.38 -7.77 -16.70
CA LEU A 19 5.49 -6.30 -16.73
C LEU A 19 4.17 -5.62 -16.38
N ALA A 20 3.06 -6.15 -16.86
CA ALA A 20 1.72 -5.65 -16.53
C ALA A 20 1.42 -5.75 -15.02
N ARG A 21 1.77 -6.88 -14.39
CA ARG A 21 1.64 -7.06 -12.93
C ARG A 21 2.51 -6.07 -12.16
N GLN A 22 3.78 -5.93 -12.54
CA GLN A 22 4.69 -4.98 -11.92
C GLN A 22 4.19 -3.54 -12.03
N ALA A 23 3.65 -3.15 -13.18
CA ALA A 23 3.06 -1.82 -13.38
C ALA A 23 1.83 -1.59 -12.49
N GLN A 24 0.98 -2.61 -12.29
CA GLN A 24 -0.15 -2.54 -11.38
C GLN A 24 0.29 -2.37 -9.92
N GLU A 25 1.31 -3.09 -9.48
CA GLU A 25 1.85 -2.95 -8.11
C GLU A 25 2.42 -1.55 -7.87
N ILE A 26 3.16 -1.00 -8.84
CA ILE A 26 3.67 0.38 -8.78
C ILE A 26 2.52 1.38 -8.68
N LYS A 27 1.45 1.17 -9.47
CA LYS A 27 0.25 2.03 -9.43
C LYS A 27 -0.41 1.97 -8.05
N LYS A 28 -0.65 0.78 -7.50
CA LYS A 28 -1.24 0.59 -6.16
C LYS A 28 -0.41 1.29 -5.08
N ARG A 29 0.93 1.16 -5.14
CA ARG A 29 1.86 1.82 -4.21
C ARG A 29 1.79 3.34 -4.31
N LYS A 30 1.67 3.88 -5.52
CA LYS A 30 1.48 5.32 -5.75
C LYS A 30 0.16 5.81 -5.19
N GLU A 31 -0.94 5.10 -5.44
CA GLU A 31 -2.28 5.44 -4.93
C GLU A 31 -2.33 5.42 -3.40
N LEU A 32 -1.75 4.39 -2.76
CA LEU A 32 -1.64 4.32 -1.31
C LEU A 32 -0.80 5.47 -0.75
N SER A 33 0.33 5.79 -1.38
CA SER A 33 1.20 6.87 -0.94
C SER A 33 0.52 8.24 -1.04
N LEU A 34 -0.28 8.46 -2.10
CA LEU A 34 -1.07 9.69 -2.26
C LEU A 34 -2.13 9.81 -1.16
N MET A 35 -2.90 8.73 -0.93
CA MET A 35 -3.91 8.68 0.13
C MET A 35 -3.30 9.01 1.50
N ILE A 36 -2.14 8.46 1.84
CA ILE A 36 -1.46 8.71 3.13
C ILE A 36 -0.91 10.15 3.18
N TYR A 37 -0.46 10.70 2.07
CA TYR A 37 -0.02 12.10 2.00
C TYR A 37 -1.18 13.09 2.17
N GLU A 38 -2.36 12.75 1.64
CA GLU A 38 -3.60 13.50 1.83
C GLU A 38 -4.21 13.31 3.23
N ALA A 39 -3.87 12.21 3.91
CA ALA A 39 -4.26 11.96 5.28
C ALA A 39 -3.65 13.01 6.24
N LYS A 40 -4.35 13.31 7.33
CA LYS A 40 -3.80 14.19 8.37
C LYS A 40 -2.73 13.43 9.16
N ILE A 41 -1.47 13.71 8.87
CA ILE A 41 -0.32 13.19 9.60
C ILE A 41 0.07 14.22 10.68
N THR A 42 -0.05 13.85 11.96
CA THR A 42 0.28 14.74 13.09
C THR A 42 1.73 14.60 13.57
N PHE A 43 2.52 13.73 12.94
CA PHE A 43 3.92 13.46 13.29
C PHE A 43 4.80 13.32 12.05
N LYS A 44 6.12 13.26 12.23
CA LYS A 44 7.05 12.98 11.12
C LYS A 44 7.27 11.46 11.02
N PRO A 45 6.79 10.79 9.96
CA PRO A 45 6.97 9.34 9.82
C PRO A 45 8.45 9.02 9.57
N GLN A 46 8.88 7.86 10.06
CA GLN A 46 10.26 7.40 9.97
C GLN A 46 10.36 6.17 9.08
N ILE A 47 11.43 6.13 8.28
CA ILE A 47 11.73 5.03 7.38
C ILE A 47 11.85 3.74 8.20
N GLY A 48 11.20 2.68 7.72
CA GLY A 48 11.23 1.35 8.33
C GLY A 48 10.22 1.14 9.45
N GLN A 49 9.51 2.18 9.90
CA GLN A 49 8.46 2.03 10.90
C GLN A 49 7.12 1.64 10.30
N ILE A 50 6.36 0.87 11.09
CA ILE A 50 5.00 0.44 10.79
C ILE A 50 4.02 1.44 11.43
N TYR A 51 2.96 1.72 10.70
CA TYR A 51 1.90 2.64 11.05
C TYR A 51 0.55 2.04 10.66
N HIS A 52 -0.52 2.58 11.21
CA HIS A 52 -1.87 2.13 11.00
C HIS A 52 -2.72 3.30 10.50
N VAL A 53 -3.37 3.09 9.36
CA VAL A 53 -4.27 4.07 8.73
C VAL A 53 -5.67 3.83 9.26
N TYR A 54 -6.30 4.90 9.74
CA TYR A 54 -7.67 4.89 10.23
C TYR A 54 -8.51 5.93 9.49
N GLU A 55 -9.81 5.67 9.40
CA GLU A 55 -10.80 6.62 8.91
C GLU A 55 -11.50 7.29 10.10
N LYS A 56 -11.61 8.61 10.07
CA LYS A 56 -12.41 9.37 11.04
C LYS A 56 -13.87 9.44 10.61
N THR A 57 -14.74 9.80 11.55
CA THR A 57 -16.18 10.02 11.29
C THR A 57 -16.46 11.09 10.23
N ASP A 58 -15.50 11.97 9.97
CA ASP A 58 -15.55 13.01 8.92
C ASP A 58 -15.02 12.52 7.56
N ALA A 59 -14.91 11.20 7.34
CA ALA A 59 -14.33 10.56 6.16
C ALA A 59 -12.86 10.93 5.85
N THR A 60 -12.15 11.54 6.80
CA THR A 60 -10.73 11.87 6.66
C THR A 60 -9.86 10.72 7.15
N HIS A 61 -8.80 10.45 6.40
CA HIS A 61 -7.80 9.46 6.78
C HIS A 61 -6.78 10.06 7.75
N VAL A 62 -6.32 9.25 8.70
CA VAL A 62 -5.23 9.60 9.62
C VAL A 62 -4.27 8.46 9.82
N LEU A 63 -3.00 8.82 10.03
CA LEU A 63 -1.95 7.87 10.34
C LEU A 63 -1.74 7.83 11.86
N SER A 64 -1.58 6.63 12.42
CA SER A 64 -1.33 6.40 13.84
C SER A 64 -0.23 5.35 14.04
N LEU A 65 0.46 5.43 15.16
CA LEU A 65 1.44 4.43 15.60
C LEU A 65 0.79 3.25 16.35
N VAL A 66 -0.45 3.42 16.80
CA VAL A 66 -1.15 2.45 17.67
C VAL A 66 -1.96 1.49 16.80
N ALA A 67 -1.76 0.20 16.99
CA ALA A 67 -2.47 -0.87 16.28
C ALA A 67 -3.93 -0.99 16.75
N PRO A 68 -4.85 -1.52 15.92
CA PRO A 68 -6.25 -1.71 16.30
C PRO A 68 -6.38 -2.53 17.59
N SER A 69 -5.58 -3.58 17.73
CA SER A 69 -5.55 -4.45 18.91
C SER A 69 -5.04 -3.76 20.19
N GLU A 70 -4.32 -2.65 20.09
CA GLU A 70 -3.80 -1.90 21.24
C GLU A 70 -4.81 -0.88 21.78
N TRP A 71 -5.86 -0.58 21.01
CA TRP A 71 -6.98 0.19 21.50
C TRP A 71 -7.85 -0.71 22.38
N GLY A 72 -8.07 -0.33 23.63
CA GLY A 72 -8.87 -1.08 24.63
C GLY A 72 -10.35 -1.33 24.29
N GLY A 73 -10.76 -1.14 23.03
CA GLY A 73 -12.08 -1.44 22.46
C GLY A 73 -12.07 -1.69 20.94
N GLY A 74 -10.91 -1.97 20.32
CA GLY A 74 -10.78 -2.37 18.91
C GLY A 74 -10.41 -1.27 17.90
N SER A 75 -11.19 -0.18 17.80
CA SER A 75 -10.97 0.85 16.76
C SER A 75 -10.52 2.22 17.27
N GLY A 76 -10.32 2.38 18.58
CA GLY A 76 -9.95 3.67 19.19
C GLY A 76 -11.01 4.75 18.92
N PRO A 77 -10.62 6.04 18.81
CA PRO A 77 -11.54 7.15 18.49
C PRO A 77 -11.89 7.27 17.00
N PHE A 78 -11.63 6.23 16.20
CA PHE A 78 -11.79 6.25 14.75
C PHE A 78 -13.04 5.50 14.29
N ALA A 79 -13.58 5.88 13.15
CA ALA A 79 -14.74 5.23 12.55
C ALA A 79 -14.39 3.83 12.02
N GLY A 80 -13.17 3.64 11.51
CA GLY A 80 -12.71 2.35 11.00
C GLY A 80 -11.20 2.23 10.88
N PHE A 81 -10.70 1.00 10.93
CA PHE A 81 -9.34 0.65 10.55
C PHE A 81 -9.30 0.36 9.04
N VAL A 82 -8.33 0.94 8.35
CA VAL A 82 -8.18 0.81 6.90
C VAL A 82 -7.09 -0.19 6.55
N ALA A 83 -5.85 0.06 6.99
CA ALA A 83 -4.70 -0.76 6.65
C ALA A 83 -3.52 -0.54 7.61
N THR A 84 -2.64 -1.54 7.70
CA THR A 84 -1.32 -1.41 8.30
C THR A 84 -0.32 -1.14 7.19
N VAL A 85 0.52 -0.13 7.36
CA VAL A 85 1.43 0.35 6.34
C VAL A 85 2.82 0.57 6.90
N LYS A 86 3.84 0.42 6.06
CA LYS A 86 5.25 0.67 6.41
C LYS A 86 5.84 1.71 5.47
N LEU A 87 6.57 2.67 6.04
CA LEU A 87 7.32 3.65 5.26
C LEU A 87 8.63 3.02 4.77
N LEU A 88 8.85 3.05 3.45
CA LEU A 88 10.05 2.53 2.82
C LEU A 88 11.10 3.63 2.61
N ALA A 89 12.34 3.23 2.30
CA ALA A 89 13.48 4.13 2.17
C ALA A 89 13.34 5.15 1.02
N ASP A 90 12.53 4.84 0.02
CA ASP A 90 12.18 5.73 -1.09
C ASP A 90 10.99 6.65 -0.78
N HIS A 91 10.63 6.81 0.50
CA HIS A 91 9.52 7.64 0.99
C HIS A 91 8.13 7.24 0.46
N THR A 92 7.99 5.98 0.04
CA THR A 92 6.69 5.42 -0.35
C THR A 92 6.17 4.47 0.72
N TRP A 93 4.88 4.16 0.63
CA TRP A 93 4.18 3.32 1.59
C TRP A 93 3.84 1.96 1.00
N VAL A 94 3.94 0.92 1.81
CA VAL A 94 3.50 -0.44 1.46
C VAL A 94 2.58 -0.98 2.55
N GLU A 95 1.53 -1.69 2.15
CA GLU A 95 0.64 -2.43 3.05
C GLU A 95 1.37 -3.68 3.58
N VAL A 96 1.24 -3.96 4.89
CA VAL A 96 1.91 -5.08 5.59
C VAL A 96 0.90 -6.02 6.21
#